data_AF-A0ABC8AFS2-F1
#
_entry.id   AF-A0ABC8AFS2-F1
#
_cell.length_a   1.000
_cell.length_b   1.000
_cell.length_c   1.000
_cell.angle_alpha   90.00
_cell.angle_beta   90.00
_cell.angle_gamma   90.00
#
_symmetry.space_group_name_H-M   'P 1'
#
loop_
_entity.id
_entity.type
_entity.pdbx_description
1 polymer ?
#
loop_
_entity_poly.entity_id
_entity_poly.type
_entity_poly.pdbx_seq_one_letter_code
_entity_poly.pdbx_strand_id
1 'polypeptide(L)'
;MSLSISEQAQPQANQALSGPQKAPLFYWNGIRDAKGGELQRANYSYEKPHDRDNSAIRVIATHYTRFSPLVHSCFTVYNSTDVMTDYFDNDKFTVATTHPLYQQAKAALEAVRNRSAAQLAASEKKRQEKRNAARAALEAAKDEEARDAAFAAARAALATYEAAEAAAESMGVAA
;
A
#
# COMPACT_ATOMS: atom_id res chain seq x y z
N MET A 1 59.32 -18.27 -17.35
CA MET A 1 58.40 -19.39 -17.11
C MET A 1 57.52 -18.99 -15.93
N SER A 2 56.31 -18.53 -16.21
CA SER A 2 55.40 -17.92 -15.23
C SER A 2 54.42 -18.98 -14.74
N LEU A 3 54.51 -19.36 -13.47
CA LEU A 3 53.62 -20.32 -12.82
C LEU A 3 52.29 -19.64 -12.50
N SER A 4 51.20 -20.12 -13.11
CA SER A 4 49.84 -19.61 -12.89
C SER A 4 49.22 -20.34 -11.71
N ILE A 5 48.83 -19.58 -10.69
CA ILE A 5 48.29 -20.06 -9.41
C ILE A 5 46.78 -20.23 -9.54
N SER A 6 46.35 -21.49 -9.42
CA SER A 6 45.17 -22.00 -8.72
C SER A 6 43.84 -21.25 -8.86
N GLU A 7 43.05 -21.70 -9.83
CA GLU A 7 41.60 -21.50 -9.94
C GLU A 7 40.91 -21.95 -8.65
N GLN A 8 40.34 -20.98 -7.93
CA GLN A 8 39.69 -21.19 -6.64
C GLN A 8 38.45 -22.07 -6.80
N ALA A 9 38.45 -23.16 -6.05
CA ALA A 9 37.27 -23.94 -5.73
C ALA A 9 36.17 -23.04 -5.12
N GLN A 10 35.06 -22.88 -5.82
CA GLN A 10 33.76 -22.61 -5.19
C GLN A 10 32.92 -23.90 -5.26
N PRO A 11 32.44 -24.41 -4.11
CA PRO A 11 31.81 -25.70 -4.02
C PRO A 11 30.38 -25.67 -4.58
N GLN A 12 30.00 -26.80 -5.17
CA GLN A 12 28.67 -27.17 -5.62
C GLN A 12 27.62 -26.92 -4.52
N ALA A 13 26.90 -25.79 -4.59
CA ALA A 13 25.75 -25.51 -3.73
C ALA A 13 24.45 -25.30 -4.53
N ASN A 14 24.42 -25.73 -5.79
CA ASN A 14 23.21 -25.66 -6.65
C ASN A 14 22.69 -27.04 -7.12
N GLN A 15 23.23 -28.15 -6.60
CA GLN A 15 22.85 -29.50 -7.07
C GLN A 15 21.79 -30.22 -6.23
N ALA A 16 21.18 -29.60 -5.22
CA ALA A 16 20.16 -30.25 -4.38
C ALA A 16 18.71 -30.11 -4.88
N LEU A 17 18.49 -29.74 -6.15
CA LEU A 17 17.15 -29.77 -6.79
C LEU A 17 17.14 -30.62 -8.08
N SER A 18 18.15 -31.46 -8.31
CA SER A 18 18.27 -32.33 -9.50
C SER A 18 17.44 -33.64 -9.39
N GLY A 19 16.19 -33.52 -8.94
CA GLY A 19 15.13 -34.46 -9.31
C GLY A 19 14.08 -33.70 -10.14
N PRO A 20 13.26 -34.34 -10.98
CA PRO A 20 12.12 -33.69 -11.62
C PRO A 20 10.99 -33.39 -10.60
N GLN A 21 11.33 -32.96 -9.38
CA GLN A 21 10.37 -32.46 -8.42
C GLN A 21 10.05 -31.02 -8.80
N LYS A 22 8.91 -30.89 -9.49
CA LYS A 22 8.25 -29.62 -9.79
C LYS A 22 8.17 -28.78 -8.51
N ALA A 23 8.81 -27.61 -8.50
CA ALA A 23 8.74 -26.70 -7.37
C ALA A 23 7.59 -25.69 -7.54
N PRO A 24 6.85 -25.34 -6.47
CA PRO A 24 5.83 -24.31 -6.52
C PRO A 24 6.47 -22.93 -6.80
N LEU A 25 5.79 -22.14 -7.63
CA LEU A 25 6.17 -20.78 -8.01
C LEU A 25 5.45 -19.77 -7.12
N PHE A 26 6.22 -18.86 -6.52
CA PHE A 26 5.72 -17.81 -5.65
C PHE A 26 5.44 -16.51 -6.41
N TYR A 27 4.25 -15.95 -6.21
CA TYR A 27 3.81 -14.67 -6.77
C TYR A 27 3.31 -13.75 -5.67
N TRP A 28 3.22 -12.45 -5.96
CA TRP A 28 2.71 -11.47 -5.00
C TRP A 28 1.28 -11.77 -4.50
N ASN A 29 0.46 -12.46 -5.30
CA ASN A 29 -0.94 -12.78 -4.98
C ASN A 29 -1.16 -14.24 -4.55
N GLY A 30 -0.10 -15.04 -4.44
CA GLY A 30 -0.20 -16.42 -4.04
C GLY A 30 0.78 -17.35 -4.77
N ILE A 31 0.46 -18.63 -4.76
CA ILE A 31 1.34 -19.70 -5.22
C ILE A 31 0.73 -20.37 -6.45
N ARG A 32 1.56 -20.82 -7.38
CA ARG A 32 1.14 -21.70 -8.48
C ARG A 32 2.02 -22.93 -8.54
N ASP A 33 1.44 -24.08 -8.83
CA ASP A 33 2.19 -25.32 -8.97
C ASP A 33 3.06 -25.35 -10.24
N ALA A 34 2.66 -24.60 -11.27
CA ALA A 34 3.35 -24.50 -12.54
C ALA A 34 3.13 -23.12 -13.17
N LYS A 35 3.98 -22.77 -14.14
CA LYS A 35 3.75 -21.59 -14.99
C LYS A 35 2.42 -21.77 -15.73
N GLY A 36 1.46 -20.88 -15.49
CA GLY A 36 0.10 -20.97 -16.05
C GLY A 36 -0.86 -21.88 -15.28
N GLY A 37 -0.43 -22.50 -14.18
CA GLY A 37 -1.31 -23.27 -13.29
C GLY A 37 -2.29 -22.40 -12.50
N GLU A 38 -3.21 -23.07 -11.81
CA GLU A 38 -4.18 -22.43 -10.92
C GLU A 38 -3.48 -21.62 -9.81
N LEU A 39 -4.02 -20.43 -9.53
CA LEU A 39 -3.49 -19.55 -8.50
C LEU A 39 -4.12 -19.90 -7.15
N GLN A 40 -3.31 -20.49 -6.27
CA GLN A 40 -3.64 -20.69 -4.87
C GLN A 40 -3.36 -19.38 -4.12
N ARG A 41 -4.42 -18.64 -3.79
CA ARG A 41 -4.28 -17.32 -3.18
C ARG A 41 -3.68 -17.43 -1.78
N ALA A 42 -2.57 -16.71 -1.57
CA ALA A 42 -1.88 -16.70 -0.30
C ALA A 42 -1.43 -15.30 0.09
N ASN A 43 -1.32 -15.08 1.39
CA ASN A 43 -0.72 -13.90 1.99
C ASN A 43 0.64 -14.25 2.59
N TYR A 44 1.55 -13.29 2.57
CA TYR A 44 2.94 -13.43 3.03
C TYR A 44 3.17 -12.48 4.20
N SER A 45 3.80 -12.98 5.25
CA SER A 45 4.24 -12.18 6.40
C SER A 45 5.56 -12.70 6.94
N TYR A 46 6.32 -11.86 7.62
CA TYR A 46 7.45 -12.37 8.40
C TYR A 46 6.94 -13.06 9.67
N GLU A 47 7.56 -14.18 10.03
CA GLU A 47 7.38 -14.79 11.35
C GLU A 47 8.17 -13.98 12.39
N LYS A 48 7.77 -14.05 13.66
CA LYS A 48 8.54 -13.46 14.77
C LYS A 48 10.00 -13.95 14.69
N PRO A 49 11.02 -13.07 14.72
CA PRO A 49 11.03 -11.68 15.20
C PRO A 49 10.61 -10.57 14.22
N HIS A 50 10.14 -10.87 13.01
CA HIS A 50 9.77 -9.90 11.96
C HIS A 50 10.90 -9.08 11.34
N ASP A 51 12.16 -9.48 11.55
CA ASP A 51 13.33 -8.98 10.84
C ASP A 51 13.29 -9.28 9.34
N ARG A 52 13.60 -8.28 8.52
CA ARG A 52 13.57 -8.37 7.05
C ARG A 52 14.60 -9.35 6.46
N ASP A 53 15.70 -9.57 7.18
CA ASP A 53 16.84 -10.32 6.67
C ASP A 53 16.94 -11.73 7.25
N ASN A 54 16.52 -11.92 8.50
CA ASN A 54 16.68 -13.18 9.23
C ASN A 54 15.37 -13.86 9.65
N SER A 55 14.19 -13.28 9.36
CA SER A 55 12.93 -13.94 9.71
C SER A 55 12.50 -14.95 8.67
N ALA A 56 12.00 -16.08 9.17
CA ALA A 56 11.26 -17.00 8.33
C ALA A 56 10.01 -16.31 7.75
N ILE A 57 9.59 -16.74 6.56
CA ILE A 57 8.41 -16.19 5.90
C ILE A 57 7.24 -17.12 6.19
N ARG A 58 6.23 -16.61 6.89
CA ARG A 58 4.96 -17.29 7.03
C ARG A 58 4.11 -17.02 5.79
N VAL A 59 3.53 -18.10 5.28
CA VAL A 59 2.60 -18.08 4.17
C VAL A 59 1.28 -18.64 4.65
N ILE A 60 0.19 -17.92 4.41
CA ILE A 60 -1.16 -18.28 4.85
C ILE A 60 -2.07 -18.30 3.63
N ALA A 61 -2.77 -19.40 3.39
CA ALA A 61 -3.80 -19.47 2.37
C ALA A 61 -4.93 -18.49 2.69
N THR A 62 -5.57 -17.97 1.66
CA THR A 62 -6.70 -17.03 1.83
C THR A 62 -7.98 -17.66 1.29
N HIS A 63 -9.13 -17.22 1.78
CA HIS A 63 -10.45 -17.72 1.36
C HIS A 63 -10.72 -19.20 1.67
N TYR A 64 -10.20 -19.73 2.78
CA TYR A 64 -10.44 -21.13 3.21
C TYR A 64 -10.01 -22.17 2.16
N THR A 65 -9.15 -21.77 1.23
CA THR A 65 -8.59 -22.69 0.22
C THR A 65 -7.46 -23.49 0.84
N ARG A 66 -7.38 -24.77 0.51
CA ARG A 66 -6.24 -25.61 0.87
C ARG A 66 -5.12 -25.47 -0.15
N PHE A 67 -3.89 -25.65 0.29
CA PHE A 67 -2.76 -25.69 -0.64
C PHE A 67 -2.76 -27.00 -1.44
N SER A 68 -2.12 -26.96 -2.61
CA SER A 68 -2.01 -28.14 -3.47
C SER A 68 -1.12 -29.22 -2.84
N PRO A 69 -1.29 -30.49 -3.24
CA PRO A 69 -0.41 -31.56 -2.82
C PRO A 69 1.08 -31.28 -3.08
N LEU A 70 1.40 -30.46 -4.09
CA LEU A 70 2.78 -30.07 -4.38
C LEU A 70 3.37 -29.20 -3.28
N VAL A 71 2.63 -28.20 -2.80
CA VAL A 71 3.05 -27.37 -1.67
C VAL A 71 3.19 -28.21 -0.41
N HIS A 72 2.26 -29.13 -0.16
CA HIS A 72 2.36 -30.09 0.95
C HIS A 72 3.58 -31.02 0.84
N SER A 73 4.06 -31.31 -0.37
CA SER A 73 5.27 -32.12 -0.57
C SER A 73 6.56 -31.35 -0.29
N CYS A 74 6.53 -30.02 -0.49
CA CYS A 74 7.69 -29.15 -0.27
C CYS A 74 7.74 -28.55 1.14
N PHE A 75 6.59 -28.39 1.80
CA PHE A 75 6.48 -27.67 3.06
C PHE A 75 5.57 -28.40 4.05
N THR A 76 5.92 -28.32 5.33
CA THR A 76 5.03 -28.74 6.41
C THR A 76 3.92 -27.71 6.57
N VAL A 77 2.75 -28.03 6.02
CA VAL A 77 1.54 -27.22 6.13
C VAL A 77 0.78 -27.59 7.40
N TYR A 78 0.39 -26.58 8.16
CA TYR A 78 -0.41 -26.68 9.38
C TYR A 78 -1.81 -26.14 9.12
N ASN A 79 -2.84 -26.82 9.62
CA ASN A 79 -4.21 -26.33 9.64
C ASN A 79 -4.82 -26.73 11.00
N SER A 80 -5.35 -25.74 11.73
CA SER A 80 -5.97 -25.92 13.05
C SER A 80 -7.49 -25.74 13.02
N THR A 81 -8.13 -26.07 11.89
CA THR A 81 -9.59 -26.11 11.78
C THR A 81 -10.16 -27.09 12.80
N ASP A 82 -11.09 -26.62 13.61
CA ASP A 82 -11.84 -27.42 14.57
C ASP A 82 -13.31 -27.45 14.17
N VAL A 83 -13.73 -28.62 13.69
CA VAL A 83 -15.09 -28.88 13.21
C VAL A 83 -16.11 -28.96 14.35
N MET A 84 -15.68 -29.12 15.60
CA MET A 84 -16.59 -29.19 16.75
C MET A 84 -16.99 -27.82 17.28
N THR A 85 -16.17 -26.78 17.05
CA THR A 85 -16.39 -25.41 17.54
C THR A 85 -16.74 -24.42 16.44
N ASP A 86 -16.97 -24.89 15.21
CA ASP A 86 -17.19 -24.04 14.02
C ASP A 86 -16.01 -23.10 13.71
N TYR A 87 -14.81 -23.48 14.15
CA TYR A 87 -13.59 -22.72 13.95
C TYR A 87 -12.87 -23.16 12.69
N PHE A 88 -13.04 -22.40 11.61
CA PHE A 88 -12.34 -22.64 10.35
C PHE A 88 -11.05 -21.84 10.27
N ASP A 89 -9.94 -22.56 10.13
CA ASP A 89 -8.62 -21.97 9.95
C ASP A 89 -8.10 -22.21 8.52
N ASN A 90 -7.15 -21.39 8.10
CA ASN A 90 -6.51 -21.53 6.80
C ASN A 90 -5.23 -22.36 6.90
N ASP A 91 -4.89 -23.00 5.79
CA ASP A 91 -3.60 -23.66 5.65
C ASP A 91 -2.46 -22.63 5.80
N LYS A 92 -1.49 -22.92 6.66
CA LYS A 92 -0.35 -22.05 6.94
C LYS A 92 0.94 -22.85 6.97
N PHE A 93 2.00 -22.32 6.40
CA PHE A 93 3.33 -22.91 6.49
C PHE A 93 4.40 -21.84 6.65
N THR A 94 5.56 -22.26 7.14
CA THR A 94 6.69 -21.38 7.40
C THR A 94 7.86 -21.77 6.52
N VAL A 95 8.37 -20.81 5.77
CA VAL A 95 9.55 -20.95 4.92
C VAL A 95 10.77 -20.48 5.70
N ALA A 96 11.62 -21.43 6.09
CA ALA A 96 12.89 -21.13 6.77
C ALA A 96 13.86 -20.40 5.83
N THR A 97 14.76 -19.60 6.40
CA THR A 97 15.81 -18.86 5.67
C THR A 97 16.78 -19.78 4.92
N THR A 98 16.94 -21.02 5.39
CA THR A 98 17.78 -22.04 4.77
C THR A 98 17.12 -22.76 3.60
N HIS A 99 15.82 -22.53 3.35
CA HIS A 99 15.08 -23.23 2.31
C HIS A 99 15.47 -22.72 0.91
N PRO A 100 15.67 -23.57 -0.11
CA PRO A 100 16.07 -23.13 -1.46
C PRO A 100 15.04 -22.20 -2.12
N LEU A 101 13.75 -22.33 -1.77
CA LEU A 101 12.68 -21.45 -2.25
C LEU A 101 12.50 -20.15 -1.42
N TYR A 102 13.32 -19.92 -0.39
CA TYR A 102 13.22 -18.74 0.47
C TYR A 102 13.39 -17.44 -0.31
N GLN A 103 14.35 -17.37 -1.24
CA GLN A 103 14.57 -16.17 -2.04
C GLN A 103 13.37 -15.82 -2.93
N GLN A 104 12.67 -16.83 -3.46
CA GLN A 104 11.45 -16.63 -4.25
C GLN A 104 10.30 -16.12 -3.37
N ALA A 105 10.12 -16.71 -2.18
CA ALA A 105 9.13 -16.25 -1.22
C ALA A 105 9.41 -14.81 -0.73
N LYS A 106 10.69 -14.46 -0.50
CA LYS A 106 11.12 -13.10 -0.12
C LYS A 106 10.78 -12.09 -1.21
N ALA A 107 11.08 -12.41 -2.47
CA ALA A 107 10.73 -11.57 -3.61
C ALA A 107 9.21 -11.35 -3.73
N ALA A 108 8.40 -12.39 -3.50
CA ALA A 108 6.94 -12.27 -3.49
C ALA A 108 6.44 -11.34 -2.37
N LEU A 109 6.97 -11.48 -1.15
CA LEU A 109 6.64 -10.63 -0.01
C LEU A 109 7.01 -9.16 -0.24
N GLU A 110 8.19 -8.89 -0.82
CA GLU A 110 8.60 -7.54 -1.17
C GLU A 110 7.72 -6.93 -2.26
N ALA A 111 7.30 -7.72 -3.25
CA ALA A 111 6.33 -7.27 -4.26
C ALA A 111 4.98 -6.88 -3.63
N VAL A 112 4.50 -7.62 -2.63
CA VAL A 112 3.29 -7.25 -1.87
C VAL A 112 3.47 -5.91 -1.17
N ARG A 113 4.59 -5.72 -0.48
CA ARG A 113 4.88 -4.47 0.24
C ARG A 113 5.03 -3.27 -0.68
N ASN A 114 5.72 -3.44 -1.81
CA ASN A 114 5.88 -2.37 -2.79
C ASN A 114 4.52 -1.95 -3.38
N ARG A 115 3.63 -2.92 -3.64
CA ARG A 115 2.28 -2.64 -4.11
C ARG A 115 1.44 -1.93 -3.06
N SER A 116 1.47 -2.36 -1.81
CA SER A 116 0.70 -1.71 -0.74
C SER A 116 1.20 -0.30 -0.45
N ALA A 117 2.51 -0.08 -0.47
CA ALA A 117 3.11 1.26 -0.36
C ALA A 117 2.66 2.19 -1.51
N ALA A 118 2.66 1.69 -2.76
CA ALA A 118 2.18 2.46 -3.90
C ALA A 118 0.68 2.81 -3.79
N GLN A 119 -0.15 1.90 -3.27
CA GLN A 119 -1.57 2.13 -3.03
C GLN A 119 -1.82 3.18 -1.94
N LEU A 120 -1.05 3.12 -0.84
CA LEU A 120 -1.12 4.11 0.23
C LEU A 120 -0.74 5.49 -0.27
N ALA A 121 0.38 5.61 -1.01
CA ALA A 121 0.81 6.88 -1.59
C ALA A 121 -0.23 7.47 -2.56
N ALA A 122 -0.86 6.64 -3.40
CA ALA A 122 -1.93 7.08 -4.29
C ALA A 122 -3.17 7.56 -3.52
N SER A 123 -3.56 6.85 -2.46
CA SER A 123 -4.66 7.25 -1.57
C SER A 123 -4.35 8.55 -0.83
N GLU A 124 -3.12 8.73 -0.33
CA GLU A 124 -2.67 9.94 0.34
C GLU A 124 -2.67 11.14 -0.61
N LYS A 125 -2.18 10.98 -1.84
CA LYS A 125 -2.26 12.03 -2.86
C LYS A 125 -3.70 12.48 -3.09
N LYS A 126 -4.64 11.54 -3.24
CA LYS A 126 -6.07 11.85 -3.39
C LYS A 126 -6.65 12.56 -2.15
N ARG A 127 -6.24 12.16 -0.94
CA ARG A 127 -6.64 12.86 0.30
C ARG A 127 -6.06 14.27 0.35
N GLN A 128 -4.81 14.46 -0.07
CA GLN A 128 -4.16 15.76 -0.10
C GLN A 128 -4.80 16.70 -1.13
N GLU A 129 -5.16 16.21 -2.32
CA GLU A 129 -5.92 16.96 -3.32
C GLU A 129 -7.26 17.45 -2.76
N LYS A 130 -8.00 16.58 -2.07
CA LYS A 130 -9.26 16.97 -1.40
C LYS A 130 -9.04 18.03 -0.31
N ARG A 131 -7.99 17.89 0.51
CA ARG A 131 -7.64 18.87 1.54
C ARG A 131 -7.25 20.22 0.91
N ASN A 132 -6.47 20.20 -0.16
CA ASN A 132 -6.08 21.41 -0.89
C ASN A 132 -7.30 22.09 -1.53
N ALA A 133 -8.22 21.32 -2.13
CA ALA A 133 -9.47 21.85 -2.66
C ALA A 133 -10.37 22.46 -1.57
N ALA A 134 -10.49 21.80 -0.41
CA ALA A 134 -11.23 22.34 0.73
C ALA A 134 -10.61 23.64 1.27
N ARG A 135 -9.27 23.71 1.33
CA ARG A 135 -8.56 24.94 1.72
C ARG A 135 -8.77 26.06 0.70
N ALA A 136 -8.71 25.76 -0.60
CA ALA A 136 -8.97 26.74 -1.64
C ALA A 136 -10.41 27.27 -1.60
N ALA A 137 -11.40 26.40 -1.33
CA ALA A 137 -12.79 26.82 -1.16
C ALA A 137 -12.98 27.73 0.07
N LEU A 138 -12.28 27.44 1.17
CA LEU A 138 -12.33 28.30 2.37
C LEU A 138 -11.72 29.68 2.11
N GLU A 139 -10.60 29.75 1.40
CA GLU A 139 -9.99 31.04 1.03
C GLU A 139 -10.88 31.82 0.05
N ALA A 140 -11.47 31.14 -0.96
CA ALA A 140 -12.40 31.79 -1.89
C ALA A 140 -13.65 32.36 -1.17
N ALA A 141 -14.17 31.65 -0.16
CA ALA A 141 -15.30 32.14 0.63
C ALA A 141 -14.94 33.37 1.48
N LYS A 142 -13.71 33.43 2.03
CA LYS A 142 -13.22 34.63 2.73
C LYS A 142 -13.04 35.82 1.78
N ASP A 143 -12.57 35.56 0.56
CA ASP A 143 -12.44 36.60 -0.47
C ASP A 143 -13.81 37.12 -0.90
N GLU A 144 -14.84 36.26 -0.97
CA GLU A 144 -16.23 36.65 -1.24
C GLU A 144 -16.83 37.46 -0.08
N GLU A 145 -16.67 37.01 1.17
CA GLU A 145 -17.10 37.77 2.35
C GLU A 145 -16.41 39.15 2.45
N ALA A 146 -15.11 39.22 2.14
CA ALA A 146 -14.38 40.48 2.08
C ALA A 146 -14.87 41.39 0.96
N ARG A 147 -15.26 40.83 -0.20
CA ARG A 147 -15.87 41.58 -1.30
C ARG A 147 -17.24 42.12 -0.93
N ASP A 148 -18.09 41.31 -0.30
CA ASP A 148 -19.41 41.73 0.15
C ASP A 148 -19.31 42.83 1.22
N ALA A 149 -18.39 42.69 2.17
CA ALA A 149 -18.11 43.72 3.16
C ALA A 149 -17.63 45.04 2.53
N ALA A 150 -16.74 44.97 1.53
CA ALA A 150 -16.27 46.16 0.81
C ALA A 150 -17.40 46.84 0.02
N PHE A 151 -18.29 46.07 -0.60
CA PHE A 151 -19.43 46.61 -1.33
C PHE A 151 -20.46 47.27 -0.41
N ALA A 152 -20.73 46.67 0.75
CA ALA A 152 -21.60 47.27 1.77
C ALA A 152 -21.03 48.60 2.30
N ALA A 153 -19.72 48.66 2.56
CA ALA A 153 -19.05 49.89 2.98
C ALA A 153 -19.11 50.99 1.91
N ALA A 154 -18.91 50.65 0.63
CA ALA A 154 -19.01 51.60 -0.47
C ALA A 154 -20.44 52.17 -0.61
N ARG A 155 -21.47 51.33 -0.45
CA ARG A 155 -22.87 51.78 -0.48
C ARG A 155 -23.19 52.70 0.69
N ALA A 156 -22.70 52.38 1.89
CA ALA A 156 -22.88 53.23 3.06
C ALA A 156 -22.22 54.61 2.88
N ALA A 157 -21.01 54.64 2.32
CA ALA A 157 -20.31 55.89 2.03
C ALA A 157 -21.05 56.74 0.97
N LEU A 158 -21.58 56.13 -0.09
CA LEU A 158 -22.39 56.82 -1.09
C LEU A 158 -23.64 57.45 -0.47
N ALA A 159 -24.36 56.69 0.38
CA ALA A 159 -25.54 57.19 1.07
C ALA A 159 -25.22 58.38 2.00
N THR A 160 -24.06 58.37 2.66
CA THR A 160 -23.63 59.54 3.47
C THR A 160 -23.29 60.75 2.63
N TYR A 161 -22.75 60.55 1.42
CA TYR A 161 -22.47 61.63 0.48
C TYR A 161 -23.76 62.23 -0.09
N GLU A 162 -24.70 61.39 -0.56
CA GLU A 162 -26.02 61.82 -1.03
C GLU A 162 -26.79 62.57 0.06
N ALA A 163 -26.72 62.12 1.32
CA ALA A 163 -27.33 62.83 2.45
C ALA A 163 -26.67 64.18 2.75
N ALA A 164 -25.35 64.28 2.59
CA ALA A 164 -24.61 65.53 2.75
C ALA A 164 -24.90 66.52 1.61
N GLU A 165 -25.05 66.03 0.39
CA GLU A 165 -25.42 66.81 -0.79
C GLU A 165 -26.85 67.34 -0.66
N ALA A 166 -27.82 66.51 -0.28
CA ALA A 166 -29.19 66.93 -0.01
C ALA A 166 -29.28 67.96 1.13
N ALA A 167 -28.44 67.84 2.17
CA ALA A 167 -28.36 68.83 3.23
C ALA A 167 -27.79 70.17 2.74
N ALA A 168 -26.76 70.13 1.89
CA ALA A 168 -26.16 71.32 1.29
C ALA A 168 -27.13 72.05 0.32
N GLU A 169 -27.89 71.32 -0.48
CA GLU A 169 -28.93 71.89 -1.35
C GLU A 169 -30.07 72.52 -0.53
N SER A 170 -30.47 71.91 0.59
CA SER A 170 -31.51 72.47 1.47
C SER A 170 -31.07 73.76 2.18
N MET A 171 -29.76 73.96 2.40
CA MET A 171 -29.19 75.17 2.99
C MET A 171 -28.95 76.31 1.98
N GLY A 172 -28.87 76.00 0.68
CA GLY A 172 -28.70 76.98 -0.40
C GLY A 172 -29.99 77.70 -0.84
N VAL A 173 -31.17 77.26 -0.39
CA VAL A 173 -32.48 77.86 -0.73
C VAL A 173 -32.90 78.95 0.27
N ALA A 174 -32.10 79.23 1.30
CA ALA A 174 -32.38 80.23 2.33
C ALA A 174 -31.47 81.49 2.24
N ALA A 175 -31.20 81.95 1.02
CA ALA A 175 -30.53 83.24 0.76
C ALA A 175 -31.50 84.24 0.13
#